data_AF-A0A851FMQ7-F1
#
_entry.id   AF-A0A851FMQ7-F1
#
_cell.length_a   1.000
_cell.length_b   1.000
_cell.length_c   1.000
_cell.angle_alpha   90.00
_cell.angle_beta   90.00
_cell.angle_gamma   90.00
#
_symmetry.space_group_name_H-M   'P 1'
#
loop_
_entity.id
_entity.type
_entity.pdbx_description
1 polymer ?
#
loop_
_entity_poly.entity_id
_entity_poly.type
_entity_poly.pdbx_seq_one_letter_code
_entity_poly.pdbx_strand_id
1 'polypeptide(L)'
;GHAHYGDWLKVRMYSRTIAIIGGFLILASGAGELYRQKPRSRSLQSTGQVFLGIYLICQAYSLQHSTEDRLAYLDHLLGGELALQLLFLLYGLLALAFLSGYYVRAAAQVLAVLLPLAILLIDGNLGYWHAARRVEFWNQMKLIGQNVGIFGAVVILATDG
;
A
#
# COMPACT_ATOMS: atom_id res chain seq x y z
N GLY A 1 -7.50 -11.68 26.66
CA GLY A 1 -8.55 -12.02 25.68
C GLY A 1 -8.00 -11.78 24.30
N HIS A 2 -7.94 -12.81 23.45
CA HIS A 2 -7.50 -12.64 22.07
C HIS A 2 -8.67 -12.09 21.28
N ALA A 3 -8.59 -10.82 20.87
CA ALA A 3 -9.51 -10.26 19.90
C ALA A 3 -9.41 -11.13 18.63
N HIS A 4 -10.43 -11.95 18.38
CA HIS A 4 -10.55 -12.75 17.17
C HIS A 4 -10.81 -11.81 16.00
N TYR A 5 -9.74 -11.23 15.47
CA TYR A 5 -9.79 -10.47 14.23
C TYR A 5 -10.11 -11.42 13.08
N GLY A 6 -11.04 -11.01 12.21
CA GLY A 6 -11.31 -11.72 10.96
C GLY A 6 -10.04 -11.84 10.12
N ASP A 7 -9.89 -12.95 9.41
CA ASP A 7 -8.64 -13.23 8.68
C ASP A 7 -8.33 -12.17 7.61
N TRP A 8 -9.36 -11.53 7.03
CA TRP A 8 -9.21 -10.38 6.13
C TRP A 8 -8.47 -9.19 6.78
N LEU A 9 -8.78 -8.91 8.05
CA LEU A 9 -8.19 -7.78 8.76
C LEU A 9 -6.72 -8.07 9.14
N LYS A 10 -6.40 -9.34 9.46
CA LYS A 10 -5.02 -9.77 9.67
C LYS A 10 -4.18 -9.57 8.43
N VAL A 11 -4.67 -10.00 7.26
CA VAL A 11 -3.97 -9.80 5.98
C VAL A 11 -3.71 -8.32 5.71
N ARG A 12 -4.68 -7.45 6.01
CA ARG A 12 -4.53 -5.99 5.87
C ARG A 12 -3.50 -5.39 6.83
N MET A 13 -3.44 -5.86 8.08
CA MET A 13 -2.41 -5.43 9.04
C MET A 13 -1.01 -5.91 8.64
N TYR A 14 -0.86 -7.19 8.29
CA TYR A 14 0.45 -7.78 7.96
C TYR A 14 1.03 -7.18 6.68
N SER A 15 0.22 -7.05 5.63
CA SER A 15 0.65 -6.48 4.35
C SER A 15 1.16 -5.04 4.51
N ARG A 16 0.44 -4.19 5.26
CA ARG A 16 0.86 -2.79 5.54
C ARG A 16 2.11 -2.71 6.41
N THR A 17 2.28 -3.64 7.34
CA THR A 17 3.50 -3.71 8.16
C THR A 17 4.71 -4.08 7.31
N ILE A 18 4.59 -5.07 6.42
CA ILE A 18 5.65 -5.45 5.47
C ILE A 18 6.00 -4.27 4.55
N ALA A 19 4.99 -3.58 4.03
CA ALA A 19 5.17 -2.42 3.16
C ALA A 19 5.93 -1.28 3.86
N ILE A 20 5.64 -1.02 5.14
CA ILE A 20 6.35 0.00 5.92
C ILE A 20 7.81 -0.38 6.14
N ILE A 21 8.09 -1.66 6.42
CA ILE A 21 9.47 -2.15 6.56
C ILE A 21 10.19 -1.96 5.23
N GLY A 22 9.55 -2.27 4.10
CA GLY A 22 10.05 -1.98 2.76
C GLY A 22 10.34 -0.49 2.53
N GLY A 23 9.43 0.38 2.95
CA GLY A 23 9.60 1.83 2.88
C GLY A 23 10.81 2.32 3.68
N PHE A 24 10.99 1.82 4.91
CA PHE A 24 12.17 2.15 5.72
C PHE A 24 13.47 1.63 5.11
N LEU A 25 13.47 0.47 4.46
CA LEU A 25 14.64 -0.03 3.74
C LEU A 25 15.01 0.85 2.55
N ILE A 26 14.01 1.38 1.82
CA ILE A 26 14.22 2.35 0.73
C ILE A 26 14.83 3.64 1.29
N LEU A 27 14.30 4.16 2.40
CA LEU A 27 14.84 5.34 3.08
C LEU A 27 16.28 5.10 3.55
N ALA A 28 16.55 3.97 4.21
CA ALA A 28 17.88 3.59 4.68
C ALA A 28 18.88 3.34 3.53
N SER A 29 18.38 3.00 2.32
CA SER A 29 19.19 2.96 1.11
C SER A 29 19.64 4.34 0.64
N GLY A 30 19.14 5.42 1.27
CA GLY A 30 19.36 6.85 1.04
C GLY A 30 18.81 7.39 -0.28
N ALA A 31 17.71 6.80 -0.75
CA ALA A 31 16.91 7.39 -1.82
C ALA A 31 16.40 8.77 -1.36
N GLY A 32 16.54 9.80 -2.21
CA GLY A 32 16.08 11.17 -1.90
C GLY A 32 17.05 12.07 -1.11
N GLU A 33 18.26 11.63 -0.76
CA GLU A 33 19.27 12.50 -0.13
C GLU A 33 20.03 13.35 -1.17
N LEU A 34 19.78 14.67 -1.18
CA LEU A 34 20.40 15.63 -2.12
C LEU A 34 21.90 15.88 -1.85
N TYR A 35 22.37 15.69 -0.62
CA TYR A 35 23.76 15.86 -0.21
C TYR A 35 24.28 14.57 0.40
N ARG A 36 24.83 13.68 -0.44
CA ARG A 36 25.15 12.32 -0.02
C ARG A 36 26.65 12.05 0.05
N GLN A 37 27.13 11.69 1.24
CA GLN A 37 28.54 11.34 1.48
C GLN A 37 28.85 9.84 1.31
N LYS A 38 27.83 8.96 1.24
CA LYS A 38 28.01 7.48 1.19
C LYS A 38 27.37 6.88 -0.07
N PRO A 39 28.04 5.94 -0.78
CA PRO A 39 27.49 5.31 -1.97
C PRO A 39 26.22 4.52 -1.66
N ARG A 40 25.26 4.58 -2.58
CA ARG A 40 23.93 3.97 -2.48
C ARG A 40 24.00 2.45 -2.33
N SER A 41 23.35 1.91 -1.31
CA SER A 41 23.18 0.47 -1.16
C SER A 41 22.06 -0.02 -2.07
N ARG A 42 22.40 -0.43 -3.29
CA ARG A 42 21.45 -0.93 -4.29
C ARG A 42 20.71 -2.19 -3.82
N SER A 43 21.32 -3.00 -2.96
CA SER A 43 20.69 -4.20 -2.39
C SER A 43 19.55 -3.84 -1.43
N LEU A 44 19.75 -2.86 -0.54
CA LEU A 44 18.71 -2.43 0.41
C LEU A 44 17.47 -1.87 -0.31
N GLN A 45 17.72 -1.07 -1.35
CA GLN A 45 16.63 -0.51 -2.16
C GLN A 45 15.85 -1.60 -2.89
N SER A 46 16.56 -2.54 -3.53
CA SER A 46 15.93 -3.67 -4.24
C SER A 46 15.07 -4.51 -3.29
N THR A 47 15.58 -4.83 -2.09
CA THR A 47 14.79 -5.54 -1.07
C THR A 47 13.54 -4.76 -0.67
N GLY A 48 13.64 -3.44 -0.49
CA GLY A 48 12.49 -2.59 -0.16
C GLY A 48 11.44 -2.53 -1.29
N GLN A 49 11.89 -2.51 -2.55
CA GLN A 49 11.00 -2.59 -3.73
C GLN A 49 10.25 -3.92 -3.78
N VAL A 50 10.92 -5.04 -3.48
CA VAL A 50 10.28 -6.36 -3.41
C VAL A 50 9.19 -6.39 -2.33
N PHE A 51 9.44 -5.81 -1.16
CA PHE A 51 8.42 -5.72 -0.10
C PHE A 51 7.21 -4.87 -0.49
N LEU A 52 7.42 -3.77 -1.24
CA LEU A 52 6.31 -3.01 -1.82
C LEU A 52 5.55 -3.83 -2.88
N GLY A 53 6.26 -4.60 -3.70
CA GLY A 53 5.65 -5.51 -4.67
C GLY A 53 4.75 -6.57 -4.01
N ILE A 54 5.25 -7.22 -2.94
CA ILE A 54 4.46 -8.20 -2.15
C ILE A 54 3.22 -7.54 -1.55
N TYR A 55 3.35 -6.31 -1.01
CA TYR A 55 2.22 -5.55 -0.50
C TYR A 55 1.14 -5.32 -1.56
N LEU A 56 1.54 -4.94 -2.79
CA LEU A 56 0.59 -4.72 -3.89
C LEU A 56 -0.11 -6.02 -4.32
N ILE A 57 0.58 -7.15 -4.30
CA ILE A 57 -0.05 -8.47 -4.51
C ILE A 57 -1.10 -8.73 -3.43
N CYS A 58 -0.77 -8.49 -2.15
CA CYS A 58 -1.73 -8.66 -1.07
C CYS A 58 -2.95 -7.74 -1.22
N GLN A 59 -2.76 -6.48 -1.65
CA GLN A 59 -3.87 -5.56 -1.92
C GLN A 59 -4.75 -6.05 -3.06
N ALA A 60 -4.16 -6.54 -4.16
CA ALA A 60 -4.89 -7.13 -5.28
C ALA A 60 -5.65 -8.40 -4.87
N TYR A 61 -5.04 -9.25 -4.03
CA TYR A 61 -5.70 -10.43 -3.47
C TYR A 61 -6.89 -10.06 -2.58
N SER A 62 -6.71 -9.11 -1.66
CA SER A 62 -7.79 -8.65 -0.77
C SER A 62 -8.98 -8.08 -1.55
N LEU A 63 -8.74 -7.38 -2.65
CA LEU A 63 -9.79 -6.87 -3.53
C LEU A 63 -10.69 -7.95 -4.14
N GLN A 64 -10.14 -9.13 -4.45
CA GLN A 64 -10.92 -10.24 -5.00
C GLN A 64 -11.53 -11.13 -3.91
N HIS A 65 -10.81 -11.37 -2.82
CA HIS A 65 -11.19 -12.40 -1.84
C HIS A 65 -11.96 -11.84 -0.64
N SER A 66 -11.73 -10.58 -0.23
CA SER A 66 -12.48 -9.96 0.87
C SER A 66 -13.69 -9.20 0.35
N THR A 67 -14.87 -9.71 0.69
CA THR A 67 -16.14 -9.02 0.38
C THR A 67 -16.25 -7.65 1.04
N GLU A 68 -15.60 -7.48 2.19
CA GLU A 68 -15.60 -6.26 3.00
C GLU A 68 -14.81 -5.13 2.35
N ASP A 69 -13.63 -5.44 1.83
CA ASP A 69 -12.82 -4.50 1.06
C ASP A 69 -13.53 -4.18 -0.27
N ARG A 70 -14.03 -5.20 -0.98
CA ARG A 70 -14.77 -5.03 -2.23
C ARG A 70 -15.95 -4.06 -2.10
N LEU A 71 -16.73 -4.18 -1.03
CA LEU A 71 -17.87 -3.29 -0.76
C LEU A 71 -17.44 -1.85 -0.45
N ALA A 72 -16.34 -1.67 0.30
CA ALA A 72 -15.82 -0.33 0.59
C ALA A 72 -15.38 0.40 -0.70
N TYR A 73 -14.76 -0.32 -1.64
CA TYR A 73 -14.40 0.22 -2.94
C TYR A 73 -15.62 0.49 -3.82
N LEU A 74 -16.61 -0.42 -3.86
CA LEU A 74 -17.84 -0.24 -4.67
C LEU A 74 -18.68 0.95 -4.25
N ASP A 75 -18.73 1.26 -2.95
CA ASP A 75 -19.50 2.39 -2.42
C ASP A 75 -18.96 3.75 -2.90
N HIS A 76 -17.65 3.83 -3.21
CA HIS A 76 -17.00 5.07 -3.64
C HIS A 76 -16.63 5.10 -5.13
N LEU A 77 -16.50 3.95 -5.81
CA LEU A 77 -16.22 3.87 -7.24
C LEU A 77 -17.52 3.83 -8.06
N LEU A 78 -17.86 4.94 -8.69
CA LEU A 78 -18.97 5.11 -9.64
C LEU A 78 -18.95 4.16 -10.85
N GLY A 79 -17.89 3.35 -11.04
CA GLY A 79 -17.75 2.39 -12.13
C GLY A 79 -18.04 0.93 -11.76
N GLY A 80 -18.53 0.66 -10.55
CA GLY A 80 -18.98 -0.68 -10.14
C GLY A 80 -17.90 -1.77 -10.25
N GLU A 81 -18.28 -2.96 -10.70
CA GLU A 81 -17.38 -4.11 -10.77
C GLU A 81 -16.25 -3.96 -11.79
N LEU A 82 -16.48 -3.22 -12.88
CA LEU A 82 -15.45 -2.97 -13.90
C LEU A 82 -14.30 -2.14 -13.33
N ALA A 83 -14.62 -1.13 -12.51
CA ALA A 83 -13.60 -0.30 -11.88
C ALA A 83 -12.76 -1.10 -10.87
N LEU A 84 -13.36 -2.06 -10.17
CA LEU A 84 -12.64 -3.00 -9.31
C LEU A 84 -11.70 -3.91 -10.12
N GLN A 85 -12.14 -4.44 -11.25
CA GLN A 85 -11.31 -5.29 -12.10
C GLN A 85 -10.12 -4.51 -12.67
N LEU A 86 -10.34 -3.26 -13.11
CA LEU A 86 -9.27 -2.38 -13.57
C LEU A 86 -8.27 -2.08 -12.44
N LEU A 87 -8.76 -1.85 -11.22
CA LEU A 87 -7.91 -1.61 -10.06
C LEU A 87 -7.09 -2.85 -9.67
N PHE A 88 -7.69 -4.04 -9.75
CA PHE A 88 -6.98 -5.31 -9.56
C PHE A 88 -5.84 -5.47 -10.57
N LEU A 89 -6.12 -5.24 -11.85
CA LEU A 89 -5.11 -5.31 -12.91
C LEU A 89 -4.01 -4.26 -12.70
N LEU A 90 -4.38 -3.04 -12.29
CA LEU A 90 -3.44 -1.97 -12.00
C LEU A 90 -2.50 -2.36 -10.85
N TYR A 91 -3.02 -2.85 -9.73
CA TYR A 91 -2.20 -3.30 -8.61
C TYR A 91 -1.31 -4.49 -8.98
N GLY A 92 -1.81 -5.43 -9.77
CA GLY A 92 -1.01 -6.55 -10.29
C GLY A 92 0.14 -6.08 -11.19
N LEU A 93 -0.12 -5.13 -12.10
CA LEU A 93 0.89 -4.58 -12.99
C LEU A 93 1.97 -3.81 -12.19
N LEU A 94 1.54 -2.99 -11.22
CA LEU A 94 2.46 -2.28 -10.33
C LEU A 94 3.32 -3.27 -9.54
N ALA A 95 2.72 -4.33 -8.99
CA ALA A 95 3.47 -5.36 -8.28
C ALA A 95 4.56 -6.01 -9.14
N LEU A 96 4.23 -6.35 -10.39
CA LEU A 96 5.20 -6.91 -11.34
C LEU A 96 6.30 -5.91 -11.67
N ALA A 97 6.00 -4.63 -11.82
CA ALA A 97 7.01 -3.59 -12.04
C ALA A 97 7.99 -3.48 -10.86
N PHE A 98 7.48 -3.52 -9.62
CA PHE A 98 8.32 -3.50 -8.42
C PHE A 98 9.16 -4.77 -8.23
N LEU A 99 8.61 -5.94 -8.55
CA LEU A 99 9.33 -7.22 -8.41
C LEU A 99 10.35 -7.46 -9.52
N SER A 100 10.05 -7.03 -10.74
CA SER A 100 10.97 -7.12 -11.88
C SER A 100 12.08 -6.06 -11.84
N GLY A 101 11.89 -4.98 -11.08
CA GLY A 101 12.79 -3.82 -11.09
C GLY A 101 12.67 -2.98 -12.36
N TYR A 102 11.71 -3.25 -13.24
CA TYR A 102 11.51 -2.54 -14.50
C TYR A 102 10.50 -1.39 -14.34
N TYR A 103 10.84 -0.21 -14.87
CA TYR A 103 10.05 1.03 -14.75
C TYR A 103 9.59 1.38 -13.33
N VAL A 104 10.38 1.04 -12.30
CA VAL A 104 10.03 1.26 -10.89
C VAL A 104 9.68 2.71 -10.57
N ARG A 105 10.34 3.68 -11.21
CA ARG A 105 10.04 5.10 -11.04
C ARG A 105 8.63 5.46 -11.51
N ALA A 106 8.25 5.02 -12.71
CA ALA A 106 6.92 5.27 -13.26
C ALA A 106 5.85 4.55 -12.42
N ALA A 107 6.12 3.31 -12.01
CA ALA A 107 5.23 2.58 -11.10
C ALA A 107 5.04 3.30 -9.76
N ALA A 108 6.12 3.88 -9.19
CA ALA A 108 6.04 4.66 -7.97
C ALA A 108 5.28 5.99 -8.16
N GLN A 109 5.42 6.66 -9.30
CA GLN A 109 4.63 7.86 -9.62
C GLN A 109 3.13 7.54 -9.67
N VAL A 110 2.74 6.45 -10.35
CA VAL A 110 1.35 6.00 -10.40
C VAL A 110 0.85 5.63 -9.00
N LEU A 111 1.65 4.89 -8.22
CA LEU A 111 1.29 4.51 -6.86
C LEU A 111 1.22 5.72 -5.91
N ALA A 112 2.04 6.76 -6.11
CA ALA A 112 2.00 8.00 -5.35
C ALA A 112 0.69 8.77 -5.58
N VAL A 113 0.08 8.68 -6.76
CA VAL A 113 -1.24 9.28 -7.01
C VAL A 113 -2.35 8.40 -6.44
N LEU A 114 -2.20 7.07 -6.52
CA LEU A 114 -3.23 6.12 -6.12
C LEU A 114 -3.37 5.98 -4.59
N LEU A 115 -2.26 5.96 -3.85
CA LEU A 115 -2.26 5.81 -2.39
C LEU A 115 -3.06 6.89 -1.64
N PRO A 116 -2.88 8.20 -1.87
CA PRO A 116 -3.66 9.21 -1.16
C PRO A 116 -5.15 9.12 -1.46
N LEU A 117 -5.54 8.77 -2.69
CA LEU A 117 -6.93 8.50 -3.03
C LEU A 117 -7.48 7.31 -2.25
N ALA A 118 -6.73 6.21 -2.17
CA ALA A 118 -7.11 5.04 -1.39
C ALA A 118 -7.18 5.33 0.13
N ILE A 119 -6.23 6.11 0.67
CA ILE A 119 -6.22 6.48 2.09
C ILE A 119 -7.45 7.33 2.42
N LEU A 120 -7.75 8.34 1.60
CA LEU A 120 -8.85 9.28 1.87
C LEU A 120 -10.22 8.65 1.67
N LEU A 121 -10.42 7.95 0.55
CA LEU A 121 -11.73 7.40 0.19
C LEU A 121 -12.06 6.13 0.96
N ILE A 122 -11.06 5.34 1.34
CA ILE A 122 -11.28 3.98 1.86
C ILE A 122 -10.92 3.91 3.32
N ASP A 123 -9.66 4.16 3.68
CA ASP A 123 -9.26 4.12 5.09
C ASP A 123 -9.87 5.28 5.90
N GLY A 124 -10.13 6.43 5.26
CA GLY A 124 -10.76 7.61 5.86
C GLY A 124 -12.25 7.43 6.17
N ASN A 125 -12.91 6.40 5.64
CA ASN A 125 -14.30 6.09 5.96
C ASN A 125 -14.41 5.37 7.32
N LEU A 126 -14.13 6.12 8.39
CA LEU A 126 -14.18 5.63 9.77
C LEU A 126 -15.59 5.13 10.15
N GLY A 127 -16.64 5.70 9.54
CA GLY A 127 -18.02 5.26 9.73
C GLY A 127 -18.24 3.82 9.27
N TYR A 128 -17.81 3.48 8.05
CA TYR A 128 -17.90 2.11 7.53
C TYR A 128 -17.09 1.12 8.37
N TRP A 129 -15.82 1.45 8.68
CA TRP A 129 -14.94 0.53 9.39
C TRP A 129 -15.31 0.34 10.86
N HIS A 130 -15.68 1.42 11.55
CA HIS A 130 -15.98 1.37 12.98
C HIS A 130 -17.43 0.97 13.24
N ALA A 131 -18.41 1.58 12.54
CA ALA A 131 -19.82 1.32 12.80
C ALA A 131 -20.33 0.04 12.12
N ALA A 132 -19.95 -0.24 10.87
CA ALA A 132 -20.48 -1.40 10.14
C ALA A 132 -19.66 -2.68 10.36
N ARG A 133 -18.33 -2.56 10.48
CA ARG A 133 -17.42 -3.72 10.60
C ARG A 133 -16.77 -3.90 11.97
N ARG A 134 -17.12 -3.06 12.95
CA ARG A 134 -16.64 -3.11 14.35
C ARG A 134 -15.12 -3.19 14.47
N VAL A 135 -14.38 -2.59 13.54
CA VAL A 135 -12.92 -2.50 13.67
C VAL A 135 -12.60 -1.48 14.76
N GLU A 136 -11.69 -1.84 15.67
CA GLU A 136 -11.23 -0.92 16.71
C GLU A 136 -10.65 0.36 16.11
N PHE A 137 -11.06 1.51 16.64
CA PHE A 137 -10.66 2.83 16.14
C PHE A 137 -9.14 2.99 16.10
N TRP A 138 -8.45 2.58 17.16
CA TRP A 138 -6.99 2.65 17.24
C TRP A 138 -6.28 1.80 16.20
N ASN A 139 -6.87 0.66 15.85
CA ASN A 139 -6.33 -0.17 14.79
C ASN A 139 -6.48 0.52 13.42
N GLN A 140 -7.61 1.18 13.14
CA GLN A 140 -7.76 1.98 11.92
C GLN A 140 -6.78 3.16 11.88
N MET A 141 -6.61 3.89 12.99
CA MET A 141 -5.62 4.97 13.07
C MET A 141 -4.20 4.49 12.82
N LYS A 142 -3.82 3.32 13.38
CA LYS A 142 -2.53 2.69 13.13
C LYS A 142 -2.36 2.37 11.64
N LEU A 143 -3.37 1.77 11.03
CA LEU A 143 -3.36 1.40 9.63
C LEU A 143 -3.24 2.61 8.67
N ILE A 144 -3.95 3.70 8.98
CA ILE A 144 -3.82 4.98 8.25
C ILE A 144 -2.40 5.52 8.38
N GLY A 145 -1.86 5.58 9.60
CA GLY A 145 -0.49 6.01 9.85
C GLY A 145 0.53 5.16 9.08
N GLN A 146 0.28 3.85 8.98
CA GLN A 146 1.13 2.97 8.19
C GLN A 146 1.10 3.32 6.70
N ASN A 147 -0.08 3.56 6.13
CA ASN A 147 -0.23 3.95 4.73
C ASN A 147 0.38 5.32 4.42
N VAL A 148 0.32 6.28 5.34
CA VAL A 148 1.02 7.56 5.19
C VAL A 148 2.53 7.36 5.13
N GLY A 149 3.09 6.47 5.96
CA GLY A 149 4.51 6.10 5.90
C GLY A 149 4.90 5.44 4.57
N ILE A 150 4.07 4.52 4.07
CA ILE A 150 4.27 3.88 2.75
C ILE A 150 4.25 4.95 1.65
N PHE A 151 3.26 5.85 1.69
CA PHE A 151 3.14 6.95 0.74
C PHE A 151 4.40 7.82 0.70
N GLY A 152 4.94 8.20 1.87
CA GLY A 152 6.19 8.95 1.94
C GLY A 152 7.37 8.24 1.25
N ALA A 153 7.52 6.93 1.48
CA ALA A 153 8.56 6.14 0.83
C ALA A 153 8.37 6.04 -0.70
N VAL A 154 7.12 5.89 -1.15
CA VAL A 154 6.78 5.83 -2.59
C VAL A 154 7.03 7.16 -3.27
N VAL A 155 6.68 8.30 -2.63
CA VAL A 155 6.97 9.64 -3.16
C VAL A 155 8.47 9.85 -3.33
N ILE A 156 9.26 9.46 -2.34
CA ILE A 156 10.72 9.55 -2.44
C ILE A 156 11.21 8.74 -3.63
N LEU A 157 10.77 7.48 -3.78
CA LEU A 157 11.14 6.64 -4.91
C LEU A 157 10.68 7.19 -6.27
N ALA A 158 9.55 7.90 -6.32
CA ALA A 158 9.03 8.54 -7.52
C ALA A 158 9.88 9.76 -7.93
N THR A 159 10.39 10.50 -6.95
CA THR A 159 11.21 11.71 -7.15
C THR A 159 12.69 11.42 -7.35
N ASP A 160 13.20 10.34 -6.75
CA ASP A 160 14.60 9.90 -6.79
C ASP A 160 15.03 9.60 -8.23
N GLY A 161 16.05 10.32 -8.70
CA GLY A 161 16.54 10.34 -10.09
C GLY A 161 18.05 10.17 -10.15
#